data_AF-A0A9P5KTZ8-F1
#
_entry.id   AF-A0A9P5KTZ8-F1
#
_cell.length_a   1.000
_cell.length_b   1.000
_cell.length_c   1.000
_cell.angle_alpha   90.00
_cell.angle_beta   90.00
_cell.angle_gamma   90.00
#
_symmetry.space_group_name_H-M   'P 1'
#
loop_
_entity.id
_entity.type
_entity.pdbx_description
1 polymer ?
#
loop_
_entity_poly.entity_id
_entity_poly.type
_entity_poly.pdbx_seq_one_letter_code
_entity_poly.pdbx_strand_id
1 'polypeptide(L)'
;MISPITTNKTISDELHQSIVNYLSTIVHEGTIDGDDQDSVVAAIDCLSDVFKVKPFSSDKSLLTAYAHYKAEHKPSDADKAKAEASKQDGNRFMAARNYTEAVASYSRAIELDPSNPVYYGNRSAAYQSMRVYDSAISDAENAIKVDSSYAKGYSRLGLALYSDGRYHESVEAYKKGLDLEGENPSAAMKKGLEAALSKLLSESDKDADASSTEPFASSQRENPNFTPESTSSSSSGFASASSIPAESDTPAPSAGPSLFENMLKTYGPLLAQTAGKTDAATVAGVINTLKTSGLPNLQDIMSNPGVKDFADAFVKTQFSPSKP
;
A
#
# COMPACT_ATOMS: atom_id res chain seq x y z
N MET A 1 1.41 -48.08 22.79
CA MET A 1 0.57 -47.05 22.15
C MET A 1 0.23 -46.02 23.21
N ILE A 2 0.85 -44.84 23.18
CA ILE A 2 0.55 -43.76 24.11
C ILE A 2 -0.69 -43.04 23.55
N SER A 3 -1.76 -42.94 24.33
CA SER A 3 -3.02 -42.35 23.89
C SER A 3 -2.85 -40.86 23.55
N PRO A 4 -3.49 -40.35 22.49
CA PRO A 4 -3.36 -38.94 22.06
C PRO A 4 -3.80 -37.93 23.14
N ILE A 5 -4.67 -38.34 24.07
CA ILE A 5 -5.08 -37.54 25.23
C ILE A 5 -3.90 -37.29 26.19
N THR A 6 -3.05 -38.29 26.41
CA THR A 6 -1.87 -38.15 27.26
C THR A 6 -0.84 -37.24 26.61
N THR A 7 -0.65 -37.35 25.29
CA THR A 7 0.29 -36.51 24.54
C THR A 7 -0.09 -35.03 24.57
N ASN A 8 -1.37 -34.69 24.32
CA ASN A 8 -1.82 -33.29 24.35
C ASN A 8 -1.74 -32.66 25.74
N LYS A 9 -2.01 -33.44 26.79
CA LYS A 9 -1.81 -32.99 28.17
C LYS A 9 -0.34 -32.66 28.44
N THR A 10 0.57 -33.55 28.06
CA THR A 10 2.01 -33.34 28.24
C THR A 10 2.52 -32.11 27.48
N ILE A 11 2.01 -31.84 26.27
CA ILE A 11 2.41 -30.66 25.48
C ILE A 11 1.91 -29.36 26.11
N SER A 12 0.69 -29.36 26.62
CA SER A 12 0.13 -28.19 27.32
C SER A 12 0.88 -27.95 28.63
N ASP A 13 1.16 -29.00 29.39
CA ASP A 13 1.95 -28.93 30.64
C ASP A 13 3.36 -28.38 30.36
N GLU A 14 3.98 -28.79 29.25
CA GLU A 14 5.29 -28.29 28.81
C GLU A 14 5.26 -26.80 28.44
N LEU A 15 4.18 -26.32 27.80
CA LEU A 15 3.98 -24.89 27.52
C LEU A 15 3.79 -24.08 28.81
N HIS A 16 2.92 -24.52 29.72
CA HIS A 16 2.71 -23.87 31.02
C HIS A 16 4.04 -23.75 31.78
N GLN A 17 4.83 -24.83 31.77
CA GLN A 17 6.12 -24.87 32.42
C GLN A 17 7.12 -23.88 31.82
N SER A 18 7.21 -23.78 30.50
CA SER A 18 8.11 -22.83 29.85
C SER A 18 7.67 -21.37 30.02
N ILE A 19 6.38 -21.08 30.16
CA ILE A 19 5.87 -19.73 30.51
C ILE A 19 6.36 -19.34 31.91
N VAL A 20 6.15 -20.20 32.90
CA VAL A 20 6.60 -19.97 34.29
C VAL A 20 8.11 -19.79 34.36
N ASN A 21 8.88 -20.59 33.61
CA ASN A 21 10.33 -20.47 33.56
C ASN A 21 10.77 -19.12 32.97
N TYR A 22 10.15 -18.69 31.87
CA TYR A 22 10.45 -17.40 31.26
C TYR A 22 10.19 -16.23 32.22
N LEU A 23 9.03 -16.23 32.87
CA LEU A 23 8.68 -15.22 33.89
C LEU A 23 9.65 -15.24 35.08
N SER A 24 10.07 -16.42 35.51
CA SER A 24 11.07 -16.55 36.60
C SER A 24 12.43 -16.00 36.18
N THR A 25 12.87 -16.27 34.95
CA THR A 25 14.13 -15.75 34.41
C THR A 25 14.16 -14.23 34.35
N ILE A 26 13.11 -13.58 33.82
CA ILE A 26 13.07 -12.11 33.71
C ILE A 26 13.08 -11.41 35.07
N VAL A 27 12.48 -12.04 36.10
CA VAL A 27 12.54 -11.59 37.50
C VAL A 27 13.95 -11.77 38.07
N HIS A 28 14.59 -12.92 37.86
CA HIS A 28 15.94 -13.19 38.34
C HIS A 28 17.02 -12.32 37.67
N GLU A 29 16.87 -12.02 36.39
CA GLU A 29 17.79 -11.19 35.61
C GLU A 29 17.61 -9.69 35.88
N GLY A 30 16.57 -9.28 36.62
CA GLY A 30 16.31 -7.88 36.94
C GLY A 30 15.93 -7.03 35.73
N THR A 31 15.30 -7.65 34.72
CA THR A 31 14.88 -6.96 33.49
C THR A 31 13.60 -6.13 33.65
N ILE A 32 12.99 -6.17 34.82
CA ILE A 32 11.71 -5.53 35.17
C ILE A 32 11.93 -4.61 36.38
N ASP A 33 11.29 -3.44 36.38
CA ASP A 33 11.33 -2.48 37.48
C ASP A 33 10.64 -3.03 38.75
N GLY A 34 11.02 -2.52 39.93
CA GLY A 34 10.64 -3.10 41.22
C GLY A 34 9.13 -3.24 41.47
N ASP A 35 8.31 -2.27 41.03
CA ASP A 35 6.85 -2.33 41.19
C ASP A 35 6.20 -3.43 40.33
N ASP A 36 6.76 -3.68 39.14
CA ASP A 36 6.29 -4.72 38.23
C ASP A 36 6.82 -6.11 38.64
N GLN A 37 7.95 -6.17 39.34
CA GLN A 37 8.55 -7.42 39.82
C GLN A 37 7.62 -8.18 40.78
N ASP A 38 7.03 -7.49 41.76
CA ASP A 38 6.10 -8.10 42.72
C ASP A 38 4.84 -8.63 42.00
N SER A 39 4.37 -7.91 40.99
CA SER A 39 3.24 -8.31 40.16
C SER A 39 3.54 -9.57 39.35
N VAL A 40 4.75 -9.69 38.79
CA VAL A 40 5.17 -10.87 38.03
C VAL A 40 5.39 -12.08 38.94
N VAL A 41 5.95 -11.88 40.15
CA VAL A 41 6.07 -12.97 41.15
C VAL A 41 4.70 -13.51 41.54
N ALA A 42 3.73 -12.63 41.82
CA ALA A 42 2.36 -13.07 42.12
C ALA A 42 1.72 -13.85 40.95
N ALA A 43 2.00 -13.44 39.70
CA ALA A 43 1.54 -14.17 38.52
C ALA A 43 2.19 -15.54 38.40
N ILE A 44 3.50 -15.67 38.68
CA ILE A 44 4.22 -16.95 38.68
C ILE A 44 3.59 -17.93 39.68
N ASP A 45 3.30 -17.48 40.90
CA ASP A 45 2.70 -18.33 41.93
C ASP A 45 1.29 -18.78 41.52
N CYS A 46 0.47 -17.85 41.00
CA CYS A 46 -0.87 -18.19 40.50
C CYS A 46 -0.82 -19.21 39.36
N LEU A 47 0.06 -19.04 38.38
CA LEU A 47 0.22 -19.96 37.26
C LEU A 47 0.75 -21.32 37.72
N SER A 48 1.73 -21.33 38.62
CA SER A 48 2.32 -22.55 39.19
C SER A 48 1.27 -23.35 39.95
N ASP A 49 0.43 -22.68 40.73
CA ASP A 49 -0.63 -23.33 41.51
C ASP A 49 -1.80 -23.81 40.66
N VAL A 50 -2.24 -23.03 39.67
CA VAL A 50 -3.35 -23.41 38.79
C VAL A 50 -2.97 -24.60 37.91
N PHE A 51 -1.78 -24.56 37.30
CA PHE A 51 -1.32 -25.58 36.37
C PHE A 51 -0.49 -26.69 37.01
N LYS A 52 -0.21 -26.60 38.32
CA LYS A 52 0.61 -27.57 39.08
C LYS A 52 2.00 -27.78 38.47
N VAL A 53 2.60 -26.70 37.97
CA VAL A 53 3.93 -26.67 37.36
C VAL A 53 4.97 -26.10 38.33
N LYS A 54 6.24 -26.48 38.19
CA LYS A 54 7.33 -26.06 39.10
C LYS A 54 8.39 -25.26 38.35
N PRO A 55 8.76 -24.05 38.78
CA PRO A 55 9.80 -23.26 38.11
C PRO A 55 11.09 -24.07 37.84
N PHE A 56 11.71 -23.83 36.69
CA PHE A 56 12.95 -24.45 36.19
C PHE A 56 12.90 -25.96 35.91
N SER A 57 11.72 -26.57 35.73
CA SER A 57 11.60 -28.01 35.45
C SER A 57 11.73 -28.41 33.97
N SER A 58 12.01 -27.47 33.05
CA SER A 58 12.07 -27.73 31.61
C SER A 58 13.28 -27.03 30.99
N ASP A 59 14.04 -27.77 30.19
CA ASP A 59 15.19 -27.27 29.43
C ASP A 59 14.74 -26.59 28.11
N LYS A 60 13.45 -26.68 27.75
CA LYS A 60 12.95 -26.12 26.50
C LYS A 60 12.60 -24.65 26.66
N SER A 61 13.10 -23.83 25.74
CA SER A 61 12.73 -22.43 25.64
C SER A 61 11.22 -22.27 25.42
N LEU A 62 10.65 -21.15 25.89
CA LEU A 62 9.25 -20.79 25.64
C LEU A 62 8.91 -20.81 24.15
N LEU A 63 9.82 -20.35 23.30
CA LEU A 63 9.63 -20.34 21.86
C LEU A 63 9.50 -21.77 21.30
N THR A 64 10.35 -22.69 21.75
CA THR A 64 10.32 -24.10 21.34
C THR A 64 9.06 -24.80 21.84
N ALA A 65 8.68 -24.59 23.09
CA ALA A 65 7.48 -25.19 23.67
C ALA A 65 6.20 -24.69 22.97
N TYR A 66 6.13 -23.39 22.68
CA TYR A 66 5.02 -22.81 21.94
C TYR A 66 4.95 -23.31 20.48
N ALA A 67 6.09 -23.44 19.81
CA ALA A 67 6.13 -24.01 18.47
C ALA A 67 5.61 -25.45 18.43
N HIS A 68 5.96 -26.27 19.43
CA HIS A 68 5.47 -27.65 19.56
C HIS A 68 3.97 -27.69 19.85
N TYR A 69 3.49 -26.85 20.80
CA TYR A 69 2.07 -26.70 21.08
C TYR A 69 1.28 -26.34 19.82
N LYS A 70 1.74 -25.33 19.08
CA LYS A 70 1.10 -24.89 17.83
C LYS A 70 1.12 -25.97 16.73
N ALA A 71 2.18 -26.77 16.64
CA ALA A 71 2.29 -27.82 15.64
C ALA A 71 1.28 -28.96 15.86
N GLU A 72 0.98 -29.27 17.12
CA GLU A 72 0.08 -30.34 17.54
C GLU A 72 -1.39 -29.87 17.63
N HIS A 73 -1.62 -28.58 17.92
CA HIS A 73 -2.95 -27.97 17.98
C HIS A 73 -3.38 -27.35 16.65
N LYS A 74 -3.15 -28.07 15.54
CA LYS A 74 -3.64 -27.67 14.22
C LYS A 74 -5.17 -27.77 14.15
N PRO A 75 -5.85 -26.87 13.41
CA PRO A 75 -7.29 -26.95 13.20
C PRO A 75 -7.68 -28.32 12.62
N SER A 76 -8.64 -28.99 13.26
CA SER A 76 -9.21 -30.23 12.72
C SER A 76 -10.00 -29.94 11.44
N ASP A 77 -10.27 -30.95 10.62
CA ASP A 77 -11.09 -30.75 9.41
C ASP A 77 -12.51 -30.26 9.75
N ALA A 78 -13.03 -30.65 10.93
CA ALA A 78 -14.29 -30.14 11.44
C ALA A 78 -14.20 -28.64 11.82
N ASP A 79 -13.07 -28.18 12.37
CA ASP A 79 -12.87 -26.77 12.70
C ASP A 79 -12.70 -25.93 11.44
N LYS A 80 -11.95 -26.42 10.44
CA LYS A 80 -11.85 -25.79 9.12
C LYS A 80 -13.20 -25.67 8.43
N ALA A 81 -14.04 -26.71 8.51
CA ALA A 81 -15.40 -26.67 7.96
C ALA A 81 -16.28 -25.61 8.66
N LYS A 82 -16.19 -25.51 9.99
CA LYS A 82 -16.89 -24.46 10.76
C LYS A 82 -16.32 -23.06 10.47
N ALA A 83 -15.02 -22.93 10.28
CA ALA A 83 -14.37 -21.68 9.91
C ALA A 83 -14.85 -21.20 8.55
N GLU A 84 -14.94 -22.11 7.57
CA GLU A 84 -15.46 -21.82 6.24
C GLU A 84 -16.95 -21.39 6.29
N ALA A 85 -17.77 -22.06 7.10
CA ALA A 85 -19.16 -21.62 7.34
C ALA A 85 -19.22 -20.21 7.93
N SER A 86 -18.39 -19.93 8.94
CA SER A 86 -18.30 -18.59 9.55
C SER A 86 -17.84 -17.52 8.56
N LYS A 87 -16.90 -17.86 7.65
CA LYS A 87 -16.52 -16.98 6.54
C LYS A 87 -17.69 -16.71 5.59
N GLN A 88 -18.49 -17.72 5.27
CA GLN A 88 -19.67 -17.55 4.41
C GLN A 88 -20.72 -16.63 5.04
N ASP A 89 -20.95 -16.75 6.35
CA ASP A 89 -21.81 -15.82 7.08
C ASP A 89 -21.24 -14.41 7.07
N GLY A 90 -19.92 -14.25 7.29
CA GLY A 90 -19.24 -12.97 7.15
C GLY A 90 -19.41 -12.35 5.76
N ASN A 91 -19.33 -13.16 4.70
CA ASN A 91 -19.56 -12.70 3.32
C ASN A 91 -21.01 -12.24 3.12
N ARG A 92 -22.00 -12.94 3.71
CA ARG A 92 -23.42 -12.55 3.66
C ARG A 92 -23.65 -11.21 4.35
N PHE A 93 -23.07 -11.02 5.54
CA PHE A 93 -23.14 -9.76 6.27
C PHE A 93 -22.43 -8.61 5.52
N MET A 94 -21.28 -8.88 4.88
CA MET A 94 -20.63 -7.91 3.99
C MET A 94 -21.54 -7.48 2.83
N ALA A 95 -22.22 -8.43 2.18
CA ALA A 95 -23.17 -8.14 1.10
C ALA A 95 -24.37 -7.32 1.59
N ALA A 96 -24.82 -7.57 2.82
CA ALA A 96 -25.87 -6.80 3.49
C ALA A 96 -25.38 -5.45 4.06
N ARG A 97 -24.10 -5.11 3.90
CA ARG A 97 -23.45 -3.92 4.50
C ARG A 97 -23.52 -3.88 6.03
N ASN A 98 -23.75 -5.02 6.68
CA ASN A 98 -23.66 -5.16 8.13
C ASN A 98 -22.22 -5.53 8.52
N TYR A 99 -21.35 -4.52 8.55
CA TYR A 99 -19.92 -4.75 8.70
C TYR A 99 -19.51 -5.25 10.09
N THR A 100 -20.22 -4.87 11.14
CA THR A 100 -19.95 -5.34 12.51
C THR A 100 -20.15 -6.85 12.63
N GLU A 101 -21.28 -7.37 12.13
CA GLU A 101 -21.53 -8.82 12.14
C GLU A 101 -20.60 -9.58 11.19
N ALA A 102 -20.17 -8.94 10.10
CA ALA A 102 -19.15 -9.50 9.22
C ALA A 102 -17.81 -9.67 9.97
N VAL A 103 -17.37 -8.66 10.72
CA VAL A 103 -16.17 -8.72 11.56
C VAL A 103 -16.28 -9.83 12.59
N ALA A 104 -17.42 -9.95 13.28
CA ALA A 104 -17.64 -11.02 14.26
C ALA A 104 -17.52 -12.41 13.63
N SER A 105 -18.15 -12.60 12.45
CA SER A 105 -18.14 -13.87 11.73
C SER A 105 -16.73 -14.24 11.21
N TYR A 106 -15.99 -13.29 10.66
CA TYR A 106 -14.59 -13.54 10.25
C TYR A 106 -13.67 -13.76 11.46
N SER A 107 -13.91 -13.10 12.59
CA SER A 107 -13.16 -13.35 13.83
C SER A 107 -13.35 -14.79 14.30
N ARG A 108 -14.60 -15.28 14.27
CA ARG A 108 -14.88 -16.69 14.57
C ARG A 108 -14.20 -17.65 13.60
N ALA A 109 -14.13 -17.31 12.30
CA ALA A 109 -13.38 -18.11 11.33
C ALA A 109 -11.88 -18.18 11.67
N ILE A 110 -11.28 -17.05 12.07
CA ILE A 110 -9.87 -16.96 12.47
C ILE A 110 -9.59 -17.74 13.76
N GLU A 111 -10.48 -17.68 14.75
CA GLU A 111 -10.36 -18.44 16.00
C GLU A 111 -10.36 -19.96 15.75
N LEU A 112 -11.18 -20.42 14.81
CA LEU A 112 -11.29 -21.83 14.44
C LEU A 112 -10.12 -22.29 13.56
N ASP A 113 -9.70 -21.45 12.61
CA ASP A 113 -8.59 -21.73 11.71
C ASP A 113 -7.80 -20.45 11.40
N PRO A 114 -6.70 -20.20 12.15
CA PRO A 114 -5.86 -19.03 11.94
C PRO A 114 -4.89 -19.20 10.76
N SER A 115 -4.92 -20.32 10.05
CA SER A 115 -3.97 -20.63 8.98
C SER A 115 -4.43 -20.17 7.59
N ASN A 116 -5.65 -19.65 7.47
CA ASN A 116 -6.21 -19.20 6.21
C ASN A 116 -6.08 -17.67 6.04
N PRO A 117 -5.27 -17.17 5.10
CA PRO A 117 -5.05 -15.73 4.90
C PRO A 117 -6.32 -15.00 4.42
N VAL A 118 -7.28 -15.73 3.83
CA VAL A 118 -8.53 -15.15 3.29
C VAL A 118 -9.40 -14.57 4.40
N TYR A 119 -9.42 -15.18 5.59
CA TYR A 119 -10.28 -14.69 6.68
C TYR A 119 -9.82 -13.31 7.16
N TYR A 120 -8.52 -13.13 7.35
CA TYR A 120 -7.90 -11.85 7.67
C TYR A 120 -8.13 -10.83 6.54
N GLY A 121 -7.89 -11.20 5.28
CA GLY A 121 -8.13 -10.30 4.14
C GLY A 121 -9.60 -9.89 3.96
N ASN A 122 -10.54 -10.71 4.40
CA ASN A 122 -11.97 -10.38 4.39
C ASN A 122 -12.37 -9.51 5.59
N ARG A 123 -11.83 -9.77 6.78
CA ARG A 123 -12.05 -8.93 7.97
C ARG A 123 -11.43 -7.55 7.82
N SER A 124 -10.24 -7.47 7.20
CA SER A 124 -9.62 -6.21 6.75
C SER A 124 -10.58 -5.39 5.87
N ALA A 125 -11.26 -6.04 4.91
CA ALA A 125 -12.23 -5.37 4.04
C ALA A 125 -13.48 -4.86 4.80
N ALA A 126 -13.90 -5.58 5.84
CA ALA A 126 -14.99 -5.16 6.71
C ALA A 126 -14.58 -3.92 7.53
N TYR A 127 -13.41 -3.94 8.17
CA TYR A 127 -12.84 -2.78 8.87
C TYR A 127 -12.65 -1.57 7.95
N GLN A 128 -12.18 -1.81 6.73
CA GLN A 128 -12.06 -0.79 5.69
C GLN A 128 -13.41 -0.11 5.40
N SER A 129 -14.47 -0.90 5.31
CA SER A 129 -15.84 -0.39 5.08
C SER A 129 -16.38 0.40 6.27
N MET A 130 -15.89 0.12 7.47
CA MET A 130 -16.17 0.85 8.71
C MET A 130 -15.25 2.06 8.93
N ARG A 131 -14.26 2.29 8.06
CA ARG A 131 -13.21 3.32 8.20
C ARG A 131 -12.32 3.14 9.45
N VAL A 132 -12.19 1.90 9.93
CA VAL A 132 -11.28 1.54 11.02
C VAL A 132 -9.95 1.08 10.39
N TYR A 133 -9.15 2.05 9.95
CA TYR A 133 -8.01 1.78 9.07
C TYR A 133 -6.86 1.03 9.77
N ASP A 134 -6.55 1.32 11.03
CA ASP A 134 -5.53 0.60 11.79
C ASP A 134 -5.81 -0.91 11.88
N SER A 135 -7.06 -1.28 12.17
CA SER A 135 -7.47 -2.70 12.22
C SER A 135 -7.46 -3.33 10.83
N ALA A 136 -7.81 -2.57 9.78
CA ALA A 136 -7.74 -3.04 8.40
C ALA A 136 -6.30 -3.31 7.94
N ILE A 137 -5.35 -2.43 8.32
CA ILE A 137 -3.91 -2.59 8.08
C ILE A 137 -3.39 -3.82 8.81
N SER A 138 -3.66 -3.93 10.12
CA SER A 138 -3.21 -5.06 10.94
C SER A 138 -3.68 -6.41 10.39
N ASP A 139 -4.96 -6.51 9.97
CA ASP A 139 -5.47 -7.73 9.37
C ASP A 139 -4.87 -8.01 7.99
N ALA A 140 -4.63 -6.99 7.16
CA ALA A 140 -3.98 -7.19 5.87
C ALA A 140 -2.53 -7.68 6.03
N GLU A 141 -1.79 -7.13 7.00
CA GLU A 141 -0.45 -7.63 7.37
C GLU A 141 -0.51 -9.07 7.90
N ASN A 142 -1.49 -9.41 8.72
CA ASN A 142 -1.67 -10.78 9.21
C ASN A 142 -1.98 -11.75 8.07
N ALA A 143 -2.79 -11.35 7.09
CA ALA A 143 -3.01 -12.15 5.88
C ALA A 143 -1.68 -12.45 5.15
N ILE A 144 -0.81 -11.46 5.01
CA ILE A 144 0.51 -11.59 4.38
C ILE A 144 1.47 -12.43 5.24
N LYS A 145 1.42 -12.31 6.57
CA LYS A 145 2.23 -13.12 7.48
C LYS A 145 1.84 -14.59 7.42
N VAL A 146 0.55 -14.88 7.23
CA VAL A 146 0.03 -16.25 7.08
C VAL A 146 0.45 -16.83 5.72
N ASP A 147 0.32 -16.04 4.65
CA ASP A 147 0.75 -16.43 3.30
C ASP A 147 1.34 -15.23 2.56
N SER A 148 2.67 -15.22 2.43
CA SER A 148 3.40 -14.13 1.77
C SER A 148 3.18 -14.09 0.25
N SER A 149 2.60 -15.13 -0.34
CA SER A 149 2.23 -15.20 -1.77
C SER A 149 0.79 -14.76 -2.03
N TYR A 150 0.01 -14.48 -0.97
CA TYR A 150 -1.37 -14.05 -1.09
C TYR A 150 -1.49 -12.61 -1.61
N ALA A 151 -1.43 -12.42 -2.93
CA ALA A 151 -1.46 -11.12 -3.59
C ALA A 151 -2.64 -10.21 -3.14
N LYS A 152 -3.80 -10.81 -2.88
CA LYS A 152 -4.97 -10.06 -2.40
C LYS A 152 -4.75 -9.47 -1.00
N GLY A 153 -3.89 -10.05 -0.15
CA GLY A 153 -3.48 -9.47 1.12
C GLY A 153 -2.77 -8.13 0.93
N TYR A 154 -1.85 -8.06 -0.02
CA TYR A 154 -1.17 -6.82 -0.41
C TYR A 154 -2.14 -5.78 -1.00
N SER A 155 -3.13 -6.23 -1.80
CA SER A 155 -4.20 -5.34 -2.28
C SER A 155 -5.00 -4.70 -1.13
N ARG A 156 -5.31 -5.49 -0.09
CA ARG A 156 -6.00 -5.00 1.12
C ARG A 156 -5.13 -4.02 1.89
N LEU A 157 -3.86 -4.34 2.08
CA LEU A 157 -2.89 -3.49 2.78
C LEU A 157 -2.74 -2.14 2.06
N GLY A 158 -2.53 -2.17 0.74
CA GLY A 158 -2.41 -0.96 -0.08
C GLY A 158 -3.65 -0.06 0.04
N LEU A 159 -4.86 -0.65 0.02
CA LEU A 159 -6.11 0.10 0.13
C LEU A 159 -6.30 0.72 1.52
N ALA A 160 -5.95 -0.04 2.57
CA ALA A 160 -6.06 0.43 3.94
C ALA A 160 -5.07 1.57 4.22
N LEU A 161 -3.80 1.40 3.85
CA LEU A 161 -2.76 2.44 3.94
C LEU A 161 -3.12 3.69 3.13
N TYR A 162 -3.66 3.52 1.91
CA TYR A 162 -4.12 4.65 1.10
C TYR A 162 -5.20 5.46 1.81
N SER A 163 -6.14 4.77 2.45
CA SER A 163 -7.27 5.42 3.12
C SER A 163 -6.90 6.05 4.45
N ASP A 164 -5.83 5.54 5.08
CA ASP A 164 -5.20 6.11 6.27
C ASP A 164 -4.29 7.32 5.94
N GLY A 165 -4.00 7.58 4.66
CA GLY A 165 -3.11 8.66 4.22
C GLY A 165 -1.63 8.28 4.12
N ARG A 166 -1.29 7.02 4.38
CA ARG A 166 0.09 6.49 4.29
C ARG A 166 0.42 6.10 2.85
N TYR A 167 0.47 7.08 1.95
CA TYR A 167 0.56 6.88 0.51
C TYR A 167 1.85 6.18 0.04
N HIS A 168 2.99 6.51 0.64
CA HIS A 168 4.27 5.86 0.30
C HIS A 168 4.21 4.35 0.58
N GLU A 169 3.73 3.94 1.75
CA GLU A 169 3.62 2.52 2.12
C GLU A 169 2.54 1.81 1.31
N SER A 170 1.47 2.50 0.95
CA SER A 170 0.42 2.00 0.04
C SER A 170 0.98 1.62 -1.33
N VAL A 171 1.84 2.48 -1.91
CA VAL A 171 2.52 2.22 -3.19
C VAL A 171 3.34 0.95 -3.12
N GLU A 172 4.14 0.77 -2.06
CA GLU A 172 4.99 -0.39 -1.88
C GLU A 172 4.18 -1.69 -1.68
N ALA A 173 3.08 -1.62 -0.94
CA ALA A 173 2.16 -2.74 -0.80
C ALA A 173 1.55 -3.13 -2.16
N TYR A 174 1.05 -2.18 -2.94
CA TYR A 174 0.46 -2.48 -4.26
C TYR A 174 1.48 -3.04 -5.25
N LYS A 175 2.71 -2.51 -5.30
CA LYS A 175 3.77 -3.06 -6.16
C LYS A 175 4.05 -4.52 -5.83
N LYS A 176 4.27 -4.84 -4.54
CA LYS A 176 4.47 -6.23 -4.10
C LYS A 176 3.30 -7.15 -4.46
N GLY A 177 2.06 -6.66 -4.32
CA GLY A 177 0.87 -7.41 -4.73
C GLY A 177 0.83 -7.70 -6.23
N LEU A 178 1.19 -6.72 -7.06
CA LEU A 178 1.24 -6.85 -8.52
C LEU A 178 2.36 -7.79 -8.98
N ASP A 179 3.52 -7.75 -8.33
CA ASP A 179 4.64 -8.66 -8.60
C ASP A 179 4.25 -10.14 -8.38
N LEU A 180 3.33 -10.39 -7.45
CA LEU A 180 2.83 -11.74 -7.12
C LEU A 180 1.71 -12.24 -8.06
N GLU A 181 0.99 -11.38 -8.76
CA GLU A 181 -0.12 -11.80 -9.66
C GLU A 181 0.36 -12.30 -11.03
N GLY A 182 1.66 -12.17 -11.34
CA GLY A 182 2.25 -12.71 -12.56
C GLY A 182 1.70 -12.06 -13.84
N GLU A 183 1.40 -12.87 -14.86
CA GLU A 183 1.11 -12.37 -16.23
C GLU A 183 -0.21 -11.59 -16.37
N ASN A 184 -1.14 -11.69 -15.40
CA ASN A 184 -2.44 -11.00 -15.45
C ASN A 184 -2.74 -10.22 -14.14
N PRO A 185 -2.09 -9.06 -13.93
CA PRO A 185 -2.27 -8.30 -12.70
C PRO A 185 -3.64 -7.61 -12.65
N SER A 186 -4.24 -7.61 -11.47
CA SER A 186 -5.52 -7.03 -11.12
C SER A 186 -5.59 -5.55 -11.48
N ALA A 187 -6.55 -5.22 -12.33
CA ALA A 187 -6.86 -3.82 -12.67
C ALA A 187 -7.16 -2.97 -11.43
N ALA A 188 -7.74 -3.56 -10.38
CA ALA A 188 -8.01 -2.86 -9.13
C ALA A 188 -6.72 -2.48 -8.39
N MET A 189 -5.69 -3.35 -8.37
CA MET A 189 -4.39 -3.02 -7.78
C MET A 189 -3.63 -1.99 -8.61
N LYS A 190 -3.65 -2.10 -9.95
CA LYS A 190 -3.04 -1.08 -10.83
C LYS A 190 -3.65 0.30 -10.58
N LYS A 191 -4.99 0.37 -10.51
CA LYS A 191 -5.70 1.61 -10.21
C LYS A 191 -5.41 2.12 -8.79
N GLY A 192 -5.30 1.23 -7.81
CA GLY A 192 -4.92 1.58 -6.44
C GLY A 192 -3.51 2.18 -6.37
N LEU A 193 -2.55 1.57 -7.08
CA LEU A 193 -1.19 2.06 -7.20
C LEU A 193 -1.13 3.45 -7.84
N GLU A 194 -1.83 3.64 -8.96
CA GLU A 194 -1.90 4.93 -9.65
C GLU A 194 -2.50 6.02 -8.75
N ALA A 195 -3.59 5.70 -8.03
CA ALA A 195 -4.20 6.63 -7.10
C ALA A 195 -3.26 7.01 -5.94
N ALA A 196 -2.51 6.04 -5.40
CA ALA A 196 -1.53 6.28 -4.34
C ALA A 196 -0.35 7.12 -4.83
N LEU A 197 0.19 6.85 -6.02
CA LEU A 197 1.25 7.64 -6.65
C LEU A 197 0.79 9.08 -6.92
N SER A 198 -0.42 9.26 -7.46
CA SER A 198 -0.98 10.58 -7.72
C SER A 198 -1.10 11.42 -6.44
N LYS A 199 -1.52 10.80 -5.33
CA LYS A 199 -1.58 11.48 -4.03
C LYS A 199 -0.20 11.87 -3.50
N LEU A 200 0.76 10.95 -3.58
CA LEU A 200 2.13 11.19 -3.14
C LEU A 200 2.78 12.36 -3.91
N LEU A 201 2.61 12.41 -5.23
CA LEU A 201 3.11 13.51 -6.06
C LEU A 201 2.44 14.85 -5.71
N SER A 202 1.13 14.84 -5.47
CA SER A 202 0.40 16.05 -5.08
C SER A 202 0.79 16.60 -3.70
N GLU A 203 1.39 15.78 -2.84
CA GLU A 203 1.93 16.21 -1.54
C GLU A 203 3.33 16.79 -1.70
N SER A 204 4.19 16.16 -2.50
CA SER A 204 5.54 16.68 -2.76
C SER A 204 5.54 18.05 -3.45
N ASP A 205 4.55 18.34 -4.29
CA ASP A 205 4.44 19.64 -4.97
C ASP A 205 4.02 20.78 -4.01
N LYS A 206 3.30 20.47 -2.91
CA LYS A 206 2.91 21.47 -1.90
C LYS A 206 4.09 21.90 -1.05
N ASP A 207 5.03 21.00 -0.80
CA ASP A 207 6.25 21.30 -0.03
C ASP A 207 7.26 22.12 -0.86
N ALA A 208 7.21 22.04 -2.19
CA ALA A 208 8.07 22.80 -3.09
C ALA A 208 7.66 24.29 -3.20
N ASP A 209 6.37 24.61 -3.15
CA ASP A 209 5.86 25.99 -3.25
C ASP A 209 6.07 26.77 -1.93
N ALA A 210 5.95 26.09 -0.78
CA ALA A 210 6.16 26.69 0.54
C ALA A 210 7.63 27.10 0.83
N SER A 211 8.60 26.55 0.10
CA SER A 211 10.04 26.85 0.26
C SER A 211 10.50 28.09 -0.54
N SER A 212 9.61 28.71 -1.33
CA SER A 212 9.98 29.81 -2.25
C SER A 212 9.61 31.23 -1.80
N THR A 213 9.11 31.42 -0.58
CA THR A 213 8.76 32.76 -0.05
C THR A 213 9.79 33.30 0.95
N GLU A 214 10.97 33.64 0.46
CA GLU A 214 11.86 34.62 1.12
C GLU A 214 11.39 36.05 0.77
N PRO A 215 11.09 36.92 1.75
CA PRO A 215 10.71 38.30 1.46
C PRO A 215 11.95 39.11 1.07
N PHE A 216 12.18 39.29 -0.22
CA PHE A 216 13.18 40.24 -0.71
C PHE A 216 12.74 41.67 -0.34
N ALA A 217 13.31 42.19 0.75
CA ALA A 217 13.27 43.61 1.09
C ALA A 217 14.14 44.39 0.09
N SER A 218 13.52 45.01 -0.91
CA SER A 218 14.18 45.97 -1.80
C SER A 218 14.04 47.38 -1.24
N SER A 219 15.11 47.84 -0.58
CA SER A 219 15.34 49.25 -0.28
C SER A 219 15.84 49.98 -1.52
N GLN A 220 14.97 50.73 -2.23
CA GLN A 220 15.42 51.85 -3.06
C GLN A 220 14.46 53.04 -2.98
N ARG A 221 15.11 54.20 -2.96
CA ARG A 221 14.66 55.51 -2.51
C ARG A 221 13.69 56.21 -3.48
N GLU A 222 12.88 57.04 -2.83
CA GLU A 222 12.16 58.24 -3.27
C GLU A 222 12.57 58.89 -4.60
N ASN A 223 11.57 59.20 -5.44
CA ASN A 223 11.36 60.59 -5.87
C ASN A 223 9.88 60.82 -6.26
N PRO A 224 9.24 61.94 -5.85
CA PRO A 224 7.80 62.15 -6.01
C PRO A 224 7.48 63.12 -7.16
N ASN A 225 6.54 62.77 -8.04
CA ASN A 225 5.50 63.72 -8.46
C ASN A 225 4.43 63.08 -9.36
N PHE A 226 3.23 63.61 -9.24
CA PHE A 226 2.06 63.52 -10.12
C PHE A 226 0.92 62.57 -9.69
N THR A 227 -0.18 63.21 -9.26
CA THR A 227 -1.49 62.69 -8.85
C THR A 227 -2.54 62.99 -9.98
N PRO A 228 -3.87 62.77 -9.81
CA PRO A 228 -4.56 61.61 -10.37
C PRO A 228 -5.85 61.98 -11.17
N GLU A 229 -6.53 60.98 -11.76
CA GLU A 229 -7.97 61.01 -12.10
C GLU A 229 -8.40 59.52 -12.18
N SER A 230 -9.19 58.94 -11.26
CA SER A 230 -10.63 59.09 -11.01
C SER A 230 -11.45 58.82 -12.27
N THR A 231 -12.42 57.91 -12.35
CA THR A 231 -13.55 57.67 -11.44
C THR A 231 -14.28 56.37 -11.82
N SER A 232 -14.97 55.79 -10.83
CA SER A 232 -16.38 55.27 -10.88
C SER A 232 -16.73 54.19 -11.93
N SER A 233 -17.53 53.15 -11.69
CA SER A 233 -18.49 52.83 -10.62
C SER A 233 -19.25 51.57 -11.08
N SER A 234 -19.65 50.74 -10.11
CA SER A 234 -20.97 50.07 -9.93
C SER A 234 -21.89 49.91 -11.16
N SER A 235 -22.71 48.87 -11.35
CA SER A 235 -23.26 47.79 -10.53
C SER A 235 -24.39 47.13 -11.37
N SER A 236 -24.79 45.89 -11.02
CA SER A 236 -26.18 45.34 -11.10
C SER A 236 -26.98 45.50 -12.41
N GLY A 237 -27.49 44.48 -13.09
CA GLY A 237 -28.22 43.31 -12.62
C GLY A 237 -29.52 43.14 -13.44
N PHE A 238 -30.05 41.91 -13.48
CA PHE A 238 -31.42 41.52 -13.88
C PHE A 238 -31.82 41.43 -15.37
N ALA A 239 -32.21 40.23 -15.81
CA ALA A 239 -33.60 39.82 -16.12
C ALA A 239 -33.68 38.81 -17.28
N SER A 240 -34.47 37.76 -17.07
CA SER A 240 -34.85 36.70 -18.01
C SER A 240 -35.82 37.17 -19.10
N ALA A 241 -35.78 36.54 -20.28
CA ALA A 241 -36.96 36.31 -21.13
C ALA A 241 -36.74 35.17 -22.13
N SER A 242 -37.80 34.40 -22.34
CA SER A 242 -37.95 33.16 -23.10
C SER A 242 -38.28 33.39 -24.58
N SER A 243 -37.85 32.50 -25.50
CA SER A 243 -38.63 32.00 -26.67
C SER A 243 -37.80 31.15 -27.66
N ILE A 244 -38.33 29.96 -27.99
CA ILE A 244 -37.97 28.92 -29.02
C ILE A 244 -38.62 29.34 -30.39
N PRO A 245 -38.24 28.96 -31.67
CA PRO A 245 -37.84 27.62 -32.18
C PRO A 245 -36.82 27.46 -33.36
N ALA A 246 -36.32 26.21 -33.46
CA ALA A 246 -36.18 25.27 -34.61
C ALA A 246 -35.23 25.49 -35.82
N GLU A 247 -34.87 24.33 -36.40
CA GLU A 247 -34.08 24.00 -37.61
C GLU A 247 -32.54 23.99 -37.43
N SER A 248 -31.74 23.04 -37.89
CA SER A 248 -31.88 21.73 -38.57
C SER A 248 -30.44 21.14 -38.67
N ASP A 249 -30.31 19.81 -38.64
CA ASP A 249 -29.20 19.00 -39.18
C ASP A 249 -27.72 19.34 -38.85
N THR A 250 -27.06 18.48 -38.05
CA THR A 250 -25.63 18.21 -38.23
C THR A 250 -25.28 16.73 -37.93
N PRO A 251 -24.43 16.08 -38.75
CA PRO A 251 -23.78 14.83 -38.41
C PRO A 251 -22.45 15.08 -37.65
N ALA A 252 -22.03 14.14 -36.80
CA ALA A 252 -20.62 14.00 -36.39
C ALA A 252 -19.75 13.54 -37.59
N PRO A 253 -18.39 13.51 -37.58
CA PRO A 253 -17.43 13.72 -36.48
C PRO A 253 -16.15 14.53 -36.87
N SER A 254 -15.22 14.79 -35.93
CA SER A 254 -13.76 14.63 -36.15
C SER A 254 -12.93 14.92 -34.88
N ALA A 255 -11.92 14.07 -34.69
CA ALA A 255 -11.06 13.97 -33.53
C ALA A 255 -10.11 15.16 -33.37
N GLY A 256 -9.91 15.59 -32.12
CA GLY A 256 -8.81 16.47 -31.73
C GLY A 256 -7.45 15.79 -31.92
N PRO A 257 -6.35 16.55 -31.98
CA PRO A 257 -5.03 16.03 -32.31
C PRO A 257 -4.61 14.90 -31.37
N SER A 258 -4.17 13.80 -31.96
CA SER A 258 -3.71 12.61 -31.25
C SER A 258 -2.54 12.94 -30.30
N LEU A 259 -2.40 12.19 -29.21
CA LEU A 259 -1.34 12.35 -28.20
C LEU A 259 0.07 12.44 -28.84
N PHE A 260 0.28 11.76 -29.96
CA PHE A 260 1.52 11.78 -30.74
C PHE A 260 1.82 13.15 -31.36
N GLU A 261 0.80 13.88 -31.79
CA GLU A 261 0.93 15.20 -32.37
C GLU A 261 1.25 16.26 -31.31
N ASN A 262 0.67 16.11 -30.11
CA ASN A 262 1.05 16.91 -28.95
C ASN A 262 2.48 16.60 -28.47
N MET A 263 2.94 15.35 -28.61
CA MET A 263 4.33 14.96 -28.34
C MET A 263 5.30 15.59 -29.34
N LEU A 264 5.05 15.48 -30.65
CA LEU A 264 5.91 16.09 -31.66
C LEU A 264 5.96 17.62 -31.55
N LYS A 265 4.84 18.24 -31.18
CA LYS A 265 4.79 19.70 -30.97
C LYS A 265 5.58 20.14 -29.74
N THR A 266 5.59 19.33 -28.68
CA THR A 266 6.30 19.62 -27.42
C THR A 266 7.80 19.31 -27.52
N TYR A 267 8.18 18.21 -28.18
CA TYR A 267 9.56 17.70 -28.18
C TYR A 267 10.30 17.84 -29.53
N GLY A 268 9.60 18.18 -30.61
CA GLY A 268 10.18 18.41 -31.94
C GLY A 268 11.30 19.47 -31.96
N PRO A 269 11.14 20.63 -31.30
CA PRO A 269 12.21 21.64 -31.22
C PRO A 269 13.44 21.13 -30.46
N LEU A 270 13.25 20.31 -29.42
CA LEU A 270 14.33 19.76 -28.60
C LEU A 270 15.17 18.76 -29.41
N LEU A 271 14.53 17.86 -30.15
CA LEU A 271 15.19 16.88 -31.02
C LEU A 271 15.99 17.55 -32.15
N ALA A 272 15.47 18.62 -32.74
CA ALA A 272 16.17 19.38 -33.77
C ALA A 272 17.40 20.14 -33.24
N GLN A 273 17.36 20.59 -31.98
CA GLN A 273 18.44 21.36 -31.36
C GLN A 273 19.59 20.49 -30.85
N THR A 274 19.32 19.23 -30.51
CA THR A 274 20.30 18.25 -30.01
C THR A 274 20.94 17.36 -31.09
N ALA A 275 20.44 17.43 -32.33
CA ALA A 275 20.99 16.66 -33.44
C ALA A 275 22.43 17.10 -33.75
N GLY A 276 23.41 16.37 -33.20
CA GLY A 276 24.84 16.53 -33.48
C GLY A 276 25.64 17.40 -32.51
N LYS A 277 25.09 17.80 -31.35
CA LYS A 277 25.85 18.53 -30.32
C LYS A 277 25.85 17.77 -28.99
N THR A 278 27.06 17.52 -28.47
CA THR A 278 27.33 16.70 -27.27
C THR A 278 27.93 17.53 -26.13
N ASP A 279 27.59 18.82 -26.04
CA ASP A 279 28.04 19.66 -24.92
C ASP A 279 27.20 19.42 -23.66
N ALA A 280 27.87 19.40 -22.51
CA ALA A 280 27.30 19.00 -21.23
C ALA A 280 26.14 19.89 -20.76
N ALA A 281 26.10 21.16 -21.18
CA ALA A 281 25.03 22.09 -20.82
C ALA A 281 23.72 21.76 -21.57
N THR A 282 23.82 21.41 -22.86
CA THR A 282 22.68 20.98 -23.66
C THR A 282 22.14 19.63 -23.17
N VAL A 283 23.03 18.70 -22.81
CA VAL A 283 22.66 17.40 -22.20
C VAL A 283 21.99 17.58 -20.84
N ALA A 284 22.48 18.49 -20.00
CA ALA A 284 21.87 18.78 -18.71
C ALA A 284 20.46 19.40 -18.84
N GLY A 285 20.24 20.30 -19.81
CA GLY A 285 18.92 20.88 -20.09
C GLY A 285 17.90 19.84 -20.57
N VAL A 286 18.33 18.89 -21.40
CA VAL A 286 17.51 17.75 -21.86
C VAL A 286 17.20 16.81 -20.71
N ILE A 287 18.17 16.48 -19.85
CA ILE A 287 17.95 15.64 -18.66
C ILE A 287 16.99 16.32 -17.68
N ASN A 288 17.08 17.63 -17.50
CA ASN A 288 16.19 18.36 -16.60
C ASN A 288 14.75 18.37 -17.16
N THR A 289 14.61 18.54 -18.48
CA THR A 289 13.31 18.47 -19.17
C THR A 289 12.73 17.04 -19.15
N LEU A 290 13.56 16.02 -19.31
CA LEU A 290 13.17 14.60 -19.22
C LEU A 290 12.77 14.19 -17.79
N LYS A 291 13.35 14.82 -16.75
CA LYS A 291 12.98 14.61 -15.36
C LYS A 291 11.66 15.29 -15.00
N THR A 292 11.36 16.46 -15.57
CA THR A 292 10.09 17.17 -15.33
C THR A 292 8.92 16.59 -16.11
N SER A 293 9.19 15.86 -17.19
CA SER A 293 8.13 15.40 -18.11
C SER A 293 7.65 13.95 -17.92
N GLY A 294 8.18 13.20 -16.94
CA GLY A 294 7.70 11.86 -16.58
C GLY A 294 7.86 10.82 -17.71
N LEU A 295 8.93 10.03 -17.67
CA LEU A 295 9.18 8.99 -18.68
C LEU A 295 8.08 7.91 -18.73
N PRO A 296 7.66 7.46 -19.93
CA PRO A 296 6.78 6.31 -20.13
C PRO A 296 7.52 4.96 -20.03
N ASN A 297 6.73 3.89 -19.80
CA ASN A 297 7.16 2.51 -19.59
C ASN A 297 8.01 1.94 -20.74
N LEU A 298 9.04 1.16 -20.38
CA LEU A 298 9.96 0.44 -21.28
C LEU A 298 9.23 -0.45 -22.30
N GLN A 299 8.01 -0.88 -21.98
CA GLN A 299 7.19 -1.73 -22.84
C GLN A 299 6.61 -0.98 -24.07
N ASP A 300 6.32 0.32 -23.95
CA ASP A 300 5.81 1.15 -25.06
C ASP A 300 6.93 1.55 -26.03
N ILE A 301 8.17 1.60 -25.51
CA ILE A 301 9.38 1.83 -26.29
C ILE A 301 9.71 0.60 -27.15
N MET A 302 9.56 -0.61 -26.62
CA MET A 302 9.85 -1.86 -27.35
C MET A 302 8.76 -2.26 -28.36
N SER A 303 7.54 -1.74 -28.21
CA SER A 303 6.40 -2.02 -29.09
C SER A 303 6.31 -1.08 -30.28
N ASN A 304 7.17 -0.05 -30.34
CA ASN A 304 7.18 0.95 -31.41
C ASN A 304 8.12 0.50 -32.57
N PRO A 305 7.59 0.33 -33.81
CA PRO A 305 8.38 -0.11 -34.95
C PRO A 305 9.62 0.76 -35.23
N GLY A 306 9.52 2.08 -35.01
CA GLY A 306 10.63 3.00 -35.27
C GLY A 306 11.78 2.91 -34.27
N VAL A 307 11.52 2.45 -33.04
CA VAL A 307 12.57 2.20 -32.03
C VAL A 307 13.28 0.87 -32.33
N LYS A 308 12.55 -0.11 -32.88
CA LYS A 308 13.11 -1.38 -33.33
C LYS A 308 14.03 -1.18 -34.54
N ASP A 309 13.63 -0.33 -35.49
CA ASP A 309 14.47 0.04 -36.65
C ASP A 309 15.73 0.82 -36.22
N PHE A 310 15.63 1.65 -35.19
CA PHE A 310 16.78 2.35 -34.60
C PHE A 310 17.74 1.39 -33.86
N ALA A 311 17.21 0.44 -33.09
CA ALA A 311 18.00 -0.59 -32.42
C ALA A 311 18.70 -1.53 -33.44
N ASP A 312 18.02 -1.92 -34.51
CA ASP A 312 18.59 -2.75 -35.58
C ASP A 312 19.66 -2.01 -36.40
N ALA A 313 19.48 -0.70 -36.63
CA ALA A 313 20.50 0.15 -37.27
C ALA A 313 21.74 0.35 -36.38
N PHE A 314 21.55 0.43 -35.06
CA PHE A 314 22.63 0.55 -34.08
C PHE A 314 23.44 -0.75 -33.92
N VAL A 315 22.77 -1.91 -33.92
CA VAL A 315 23.45 -3.22 -33.87
C VAL A 315 24.23 -3.51 -35.16
N LYS A 316 23.69 -3.13 -36.33
CA LYS A 316 24.41 -3.26 -37.62
C LYS A 316 25.69 -2.42 -37.72
N THR A 317 25.70 -1.26 -37.08
CA THR A 317 26.87 -0.35 -37.09
C THR A 317 27.93 -0.72 -36.05
N GLN A 318 27.56 -1.41 -34.97
CA GLN A 318 28.49 -1.84 -33.91
C GLN A 318 29.02 -3.27 -34.06
N PHE A 319 28.31 -4.16 -34.76
CA PHE A 319 28.68 -5.59 -34.85
C PHE A 319 28.71 -6.16 -36.28
N SER A 320 29.02 -5.33 -37.29
CA SER A 320 29.37 -5.87 -38.60
C SER A 320 30.71 -6.61 -38.52
N PRO A 321 30.80 -7.90 -38.91
CA PRO A 321 32.05 -8.63 -38.90
C PRO A 321 32.94 -8.05 -40.00
N SER A 322 34.06 -7.46 -39.61
CA SER A 322 35.14 -7.12 -40.55
C SER A 322 35.55 -8.40 -41.27
N LYS A 323 35.31 -8.47 -42.57
CA LYS A 323 35.79 -9.58 -43.38
C LYS A 323 36.08 -9.10 -44.80
N PRO A 324 37.11 -9.66 -45.45
CA PRO A 324 38.47 -9.93 -44.97
C PRO A 324 39.46 -8.82 -45.36
#